data_AF-A0A816XP70-F1
#
_entry.id   AF-A0A816XP70-F1
#
_cell.length_a   1.000
_cell.length_b   1.000
_cell.length_c   1.000
_cell.angle_alpha   90.00
_cell.angle_beta   90.00
_cell.angle_gamma   90.00
#
_symmetry.space_group_name_H-M   'P 1'
#
loop_
_entity.id
_entity.type
_entity.pdbx_description
1 polymer ?
#
loop_
_entity_poly.entity_id
_entity_poly.type
_entity_poly.pdbx_seq_one_letter_code
_entity_poly.pdbx_strand_id
1 'polypeptide(L)'
;MTEQIFLGIRDFIQPYLPLLNSYNVDYLTCNHWNTYVPDWIRQEDTVDLYDLFEKRYKETSPANNLLEELIDQMSKFYQQKYEDELKLLKNTTRTFMSPKKEHEVEILVPITNQLANMVDIDSIIDYGSVRGYLGYYSEYDPCSFPLSHRLIQEKTKLGRNARMLAAQSFERNKADQTLNAGLWYRALMQVLVKIYELTTGLQDIKLGKFIKESMTFEEYARKALGKLKLDKTKVGTAQRDVNVNYSEVQKDLLIEKHCSFLIRYGRSNNMHEYGATDYRGMRGIYWLCTRLDLLHSLKLIDQEHIIEYIQKCYNKNSGGYSPCPNHDPHLLYALLAVQLLVQLNRTDLIDKQSLCSYIKQLQQDDGSFIGNQWGEIDTRFSFCAVACLKLIDSLDTIDIDRATNFILSCLNFDGGFSCIPGAESHATQIYCCLGFLSLIQRLDNLDLSTRNMLAWGLCERQLDKSGGLNGRPEKLPNVCYSWWVLASLKILGKNSMDQ
;
A
#
# COMPACT_ATOMS: atom_id res chain seq x y z
N MET A 1 7.53 37.09 -4.56
CA MET A 1 6.15 37.58 -4.30
C MET A 1 5.11 36.55 -4.72
N THR A 2 5.22 35.97 -5.92
CA THR A 2 4.29 34.94 -6.46
C THR A 2 4.24 33.65 -5.62
N GLU A 3 5.38 33.20 -5.11
CA GLU A 3 5.47 31.94 -4.34
C GLU A 3 4.76 32.02 -2.98
N GLN A 4 4.81 33.18 -2.29
CA GLN A 4 4.11 33.38 -1.02
C GLN A 4 2.59 33.46 -1.19
N ILE A 5 2.11 33.96 -2.33
CA ILE A 5 0.67 33.97 -2.65
C ILE A 5 0.17 32.55 -2.89
N PHE A 6 0.93 31.73 -3.63
CA PHE A 6 0.58 30.31 -3.82
C PHE A 6 0.60 29.51 -2.53
N LEU A 7 1.55 29.79 -1.63
CA LEU A 7 1.61 29.16 -0.31
C LEU A 7 0.42 29.60 0.57
N GLY A 8 0.06 30.88 0.55
CA GLY A 8 -1.12 31.38 1.28
C GLY A 8 -2.44 30.80 0.77
N ILE A 9 -2.61 30.68 -0.55
CA ILE A 9 -3.78 30.05 -1.17
C ILE A 9 -3.83 28.55 -0.82
N ARG A 10 -2.69 27.85 -0.90
CA ARG A 10 -2.60 26.44 -0.50
C ARG A 10 -3.01 26.27 0.96
N ASP A 11 -2.47 27.09 1.86
CA ASP A 11 -2.70 26.96 3.30
C ASP A 11 -4.16 27.31 3.67
N PHE A 12 -4.79 28.24 2.94
CA PHE A 12 -6.22 28.52 3.07
C PHE A 12 -7.12 27.38 2.58
N ILE A 13 -6.76 26.73 1.46
CA ILE A 13 -7.55 25.65 0.85
C ILE A 13 -7.38 24.32 1.60
N GLN A 14 -6.22 24.11 2.22
CA GLN A 14 -5.83 22.83 2.83
C GLN A 14 -6.88 22.23 3.79
N PRO A 15 -7.53 23.00 4.68
CA PRO A 15 -8.55 22.47 5.59
C PRO A 15 -9.87 22.09 4.90
N TYR A 16 -10.13 22.66 3.72
CA TYR A 16 -11.37 22.47 2.95
C TYR A 16 -11.21 21.48 1.77
N LEU A 17 -10.00 20.94 1.57
CA LEU A 17 -9.72 19.92 0.54
C LEU A 17 -10.69 18.72 0.57
N PRO A 18 -11.12 18.19 1.74
CA PRO A 18 -12.09 17.10 1.78
C PRO A 18 -13.47 17.49 1.21
N LEU A 19 -13.90 18.73 1.41
CA LEU A 19 -15.13 19.27 0.84
C LEU A 19 -14.98 19.49 -0.68
N LEU A 20 -13.88 20.13 -1.10
CA LEU A 20 -13.58 20.43 -2.51
C LEU A 20 -13.38 19.17 -3.38
N ASN A 21 -12.88 18.09 -2.78
CA ASN A 21 -12.67 16.81 -3.46
C ASN A 21 -13.83 15.81 -3.25
N SER A 22 -14.92 16.21 -2.57
CA SER A 22 -16.04 15.30 -2.32
C SER A 22 -16.84 15.02 -3.59
N TYR A 23 -17.18 13.75 -3.83
CA TYR A 23 -18.21 13.38 -4.80
C TYR A 23 -19.60 13.55 -4.17
N ASN A 24 -20.65 13.75 -4.99
CA ASN A 24 -22.01 14.04 -4.51
C ASN A 24 -22.57 13.05 -3.47
N VAL A 25 -22.10 11.80 -3.48
CA VAL A 25 -22.50 10.79 -2.48
C VAL A 25 -21.81 11.06 -1.15
N ASP A 26 -20.50 11.29 -1.15
CA ASP A 26 -19.69 11.57 0.05
C ASP A 26 -20.11 12.88 0.74
N TYR A 27 -20.52 13.88 -0.05
CA TYR A 27 -21.06 15.15 0.46
C TYR A 27 -22.26 14.92 1.41
N LEU A 28 -23.12 13.94 1.08
CA LEU A 28 -24.31 13.59 1.86
C LEU A 28 -23.99 12.54 2.94
N THR A 29 -23.25 11.48 2.61
CA THR A 29 -23.01 10.35 3.51
C THR A 29 -22.02 10.66 4.63
N CYS A 30 -21.06 11.56 4.38
CA CYS A 30 -20.05 11.97 5.36
C CYS A 30 -20.40 13.31 6.02
N ASN A 31 -21.63 13.81 5.79
CA ASN A 31 -22.20 15.01 6.40
C ASN A 31 -21.31 16.26 6.23
N HIS A 32 -20.62 16.38 5.09
CA HIS A 32 -19.60 17.40 4.85
C HIS A 32 -20.15 18.83 4.94
N TRP A 33 -21.44 19.03 4.64
CA TRP A 33 -22.14 20.29 4.92
C TRP A 33 -22.03 20.68 6.39
N ASN A 34 -22.41 19.79 7.31
CA ASN A 34 -22.39 20.05 8.75
C ASN A 34 -20.97 19.96 9.37
N THR A 35 -19.99 19.43 8.65
CA THR A 35 -18.61 19.32 9.14
C THR A 35 -17.72 20.48 8.70
N TYR A 36 -17.82 20.91 7.45
CA TYR A 36 -16.83 21.82 6.84
C TYR A 36 -17.39 23.19 6.46
N VAL A 37 -18.71 23.35 6.34
CA VAL A 37 -19.35 24.64 6.02
C VAL A 37 -19.76 25.32 7.34
N PRO A 38 -19.16 26.43 7.77
CA PRO A 38 -19.44 27.04 9.08
C PRO A 38 -20.94 27.30 9.35
N ASP A 39 -21.36 27.24 10.62
CA ASP A 39 -22.77 27.37 11.03
C ASP A 39 -23.48 28.60 10.49
N TRP A 40 -22.81 29.74 10.38
CA TRP A 40 -23.40 30.97 9.85
C TRP A 40 -23.68 30.90 8.34
N ILE A 41 -22.84 30.21 7.54
CA ILE A 41 -23.13 29.92 6.12
C ILE A 41 -24.29 28.91 6.01
N ARG A 42 -24.38 27.96 6.95
CA ARG A 42 -25.46 26.97 6.98
C ARG A 42 -26.82 27.54 7.39
N GLN A 43 -26.82 28.65 8.14
CA GLN A 43 -28.01 29.27 8.74
C GLN A 43 -28.51 30.50 7.97
N GLU A 44 -27.83 30.95 6.92
CA GLU A 44 -28.17 32.20 6.24
C GLU A 44 -29.19 32.02 5.10
N ASP A 45 -30.42 32.48 5.37
CA ASP A 45 -31.28 33.06 4.34
C ASP A 45 -30.68 34.39 3.89
N THR A 46 -30.25 34.44 2.63
CA THR A 46 -30.00 35.66 1.84
C THR A 46 -29.07 36.70 2.49
N VAL A 47 -27.75 36.51 2.39
CA VAL A 47 -26.78 37.61 2.53
C VAL A 47 -25.90 37.66 1.28
N ASP A 48 -25.66 38.88 0.80
CA ASP A 48 -24.85 39.17 -0.38
C ASP A 48 -23.39 38.77 -0.14
N LEU A 49 -22.91 37.81 -0.94
CA LEU A 49 -21.54 37.29 -0.90
C LEU A 49 -20.48 38.38 -1.09
N TYR A 50 -20.82 39.51 -1.71
CA TYR A 50 -19.91 40.66 -1.89
C TYR A 50 -19.46 41.27 -0.56
N ASP A 51 -20.41 41.56 0.34
CA ASP A 51 -20.12 42.22 1.62
C ASP A 51 -19.23 41.36 2.51
N LEU A 52 -19.39 40.04 2.43
CA LEU A 52 -18.68 39.10 3.27
C LEU A 52 -17.23 38.88 2.82
N PHE A 53 -16.99 38.89 1.50
CA PHE A 53 -15.65 38.82 0.94
C PHE A 53 -14.87 40.11 1.19
N GLU A 54 -15.53 41.27 1.02
CA GLU A 54 -14.91 42.58 1.20
C GLU A 54 -14.47 42.81 2.66
N LYS A 55 -15.31 42.42 3.63
CA LYS A 55 -15.05 42.69 5.06
C LYS A 55 -13.90 41.87 5.63
N ARG A 56 -13.77 40.61 5.22
CA ARG A 56 -12.74 39.70 5.78
C ARG A 56 -11.41 39.77 5.02
N TYR A 57 -11.43 40.10 3.73
CA TYR A 57 -10.20 40.24 2.94
C TYR A 57 -9.44 41.53 3.28
N LYS A 58 -10.15 42.62 3.62
CA LYS A 58 -9.56 43.90 4.09
C LYS A 58 -8.77 43.78 5.40
N GLU A 59 -9.15 42.85 6.28
CA GLU A 59 -8.57 42.73 7.63
C GLU A 59 -7.31 41.85 7.68
N THR A 60 -7.04 40.99 6.69
CA THR A 60 -6.02 39.93 6.83
C THR A 60 -5.00 39.79 5.68
N SER A 61 -5.10 40.53 4.58
CA SER A 61 -4.18 40.35 3.44
C SER A 61 -3.03 41.38 3.39
N PRO A 62 -1.76 40.96 3.21
CA PRO A 62 -0.63 41.88 2.99
C PRO A 62 -0.63 42.56 1.62
N ALA A 63 -1.57 42.21 0.73
CA ALA A 63 -1.63 42.67 -0.67
C ALA A 63 -2.75 43.69 -0.93
N ASN A 64 -3.11 44.49 0.08
CA ASN A 64 -4.27 45.40 0.03
C ASN A 64 -4.23 46.41 -1.14
N ASN A 65 -3.07 46.98 -1.50
CA ASN A 65 -3.04 48.08 -2.48
C ASN A 65 -3.29 47.64 -3.93
N LEU A 66 -2.83 46.45 -4.32
CA LEU A 66 -2.92 45.99 -5.72
C LEU A 66 -4.35 45.53 -6.07
N LEU A 67 -5.05 44.95 -5.10
CA LEU A 67 -6.41 44.47 -5.27
C LEU A 67 -7.42 45.63 -5.19
N GLU A 68 -7.17 46.65 -4.35
CA GLU A 68 -7.96 47.89 -4.35
C GLU A 68 -7.80 48.67 -5.67
N GLU A 69 -6.59 48.78 -6.22
CA GLU A 69 -6.40 49.37 -7.55
C GLU A 69 -7.13 48.59 -8.65
N LEU A 70 -7.09 47.25 -8.60
CA LEU A 70 -7.78 46.40 -9.56
C LEU A 70 -9.31 46.53 -9.45
N ILE A 71 -9.86 46.54 -8.23
CA ILE A 71 -11.30 46.65 -7.99
C ILE A 71 -11.81 48.05 -8.34
N ASP A 72 -11.07 49.13 -8.03
CA ASP A 72 -11.44 50.50 -8.38
C ASP A 72 -11.36 50.74 -9.91
N GLN A 73 -10.35 50.17 -10.58
CA GLN A 73 -10.26 50.19 -12.05
C GLN A 73 -11.38 49.38 -12.71
N MET A 74 -11.70 48.19 -12.20
CA MET A 74 -12.80 47.35 -12.70
C MET A 74 -14.16 48.01 -12.48
N SER A 75 -14.38 48.67 -11.33
CA SER A 75 -15.64 49.35 -11.00
C SER A 75 -15.88 50.60 -11.85
N LYS A 76 -14.82 51.41 -12.10
CA LYS A 76 -14.89 52.56 -13.02
C LYS A 76 -15.15 52.13 -14.46
N PHE A 77 -14.65 50.97 -14.88
CA PHE A 77 -14.82 50.46 -16.24
C PHE A 77 -16.20 49.83 -16.48
N TYR A 78 -16.75 49.14 -15.47
CA TYR A 78 -18.11 48.57 -15.54
C TYR A 78 -19.18 49.65 -15.84
N GLN A 79 -18.94 50.90 -15.45
CA GLN A 79 -19.83 52.02 -15.72
C GLN A 79 -19.64 52.67 -17.11
N GLN A 80 -18.52 52.46 -17.80
CA GLN A 80 -18.14 53.30 -18.95
C GLN A 80 -18.08 52.59 -20.32
N LYS A 81 -18.04 51.25 -20.38
CA LYS A 81 -17.86 50.52 -21.66
C LYS A 81 -18.84 49.36 -21.91
N TYR A 82 -19.94 49.32 -21.16
CA TYR A 82 -20.86 48.17 -21.13
C TYR A 82 -21.76 48.03 -22.37
N GLU A 83 -21.97 49.09 -23.17
CA GLU A 83 -22.97 49.03 -24.25
C GLU A 83 -22.44 48.61 -25.63
N ASP A 84 -21.16 48.82 -25.92
CA ASP A 84 -20.64 48.62 -27.29
C ASP A 84 -20.15 47.19 -27.54
N GLU A 85 -19.50 46.55 -26.58
CA GLU A 85 -19.01 45.16 -26.72
C GLU A 85 -20.16 44.13 -26.63
N LEU A 86 -21.20 44.40 -25.84
CA LEU A 86 -22.41 43.56 -25.76
C LEU A 86 -23.23 43.54 -27.07
N LYS A 87 -23.20 44.62 -27.86
CA LYS A 87 -23.84 44.66 -29.19
C LYS A 87 -23.15 43.74 -30.20
N LEU A 88 -21.82 43.58 -30.11
CA LEU A 88 -21.04 42.70 -30.98
C LEU A 88 -21.36 41.23 -30.71
N LEU A 89 -21.49 40.86 -29.43
CA LEU A 89 -21.81 39.50 -28.98
C LEU A 89 -23.22 39.06 -29.37
N LYS A 90 -24.24 39.94 -29.34
CA LYS A 90 -25.64 39.60 -29.68
C LYS A 90 -25.89 39.24 -31.15
N ASN A 91 -24.97 39.59 -32.05
CA ASN A 91 -25.12 39.34 -33.50
C ASN A 91 -24.59 37.97 -33.97
N THR A 92 -24.01 37.17 -33.09
CA THR A 92 -23.60 35.79 -33.42
C THR A 92 -24.75 34.84 -33.10
N THR A 93 -25.31 34.15 -34.11
CA THR A 93 -26.38 33.16 -33.90
C THR A 93 -25.88 31.98 -33.05
N ARG A 94 -26.51 31.75 -31.90
CA ARG A 94 -26.05 30.81 -30.86
C ARG A 94 -26.89 29.55 -30.85
N THR A 95 -26.39 28.48 -31.45
CA THR A 95 -27.14 27.23 -31.63
C THR A 95 -26.67 26.08 -30.73
N PHE A 96 -25.71 26.31 -29.82
CA PHE A 96 -25.04 25.23 -29.08
C PHE A 96 -24.96 25.40 -27.55
N MET A 97 -25.60 26.42 -26.95
CA MET A 97 -25.56 26.69 -25.51
C MET A 97 -26.97 26.91 -24.92
N SER A 98 -27.14 26.64 -23.63
CA SER A 98 -28.37 27.02 -22.93
C SER A 98 -28.37 28.52 -22.62
N PRO A 99 -29.54 29.18 -22.53
CA PRO A 99 -29.64 30.62 -22.31
C PRO A 99 -28.87 31.13 -21.09
N LYS A 100 -28.83 30.32 -20.01
CA LYS A 100 -28.04 30.63 -18.81
C LYS A 100 -26.54 30.60 -19.10
N LYS A 101 -26.06 29.56 -19.78
CA LYS A 101 -24.62 29.38 -20.06
C LYS A 101 -24.11 30.43 -21.04
N GLU A 102 -24.95 30.79 -21.98
CA GLU A 102 -24.73 31.87 -22.92
C GLU A 102 -24.53 33.22 -22.23
N HIS A 103 -25.43 33.58 -21.30
CA HIS A 103 -25.31 34.80 -20.51
C HIS A 103 -24.04 34.84 -19.65
N GLU A 104 -23.67 33.71 -19.03
CA GLU A 104 -22.41 33.60 -18.27
C GLU A 104 -21.18 33.86 -19.14
N VAL A 105 -21.14 33.34 -20.38
CA VAL A 105 -20.02 33.53 -21.31
C VAL A 105 -19.97 34.96 -21.85
N GLU A 106 -21.13 35.56 -22.15
CA GLU A 106 -21.22 36.97 -22.57
C GLU A 106 -20.59 37.93 -21.55
N ILE A 107 -20.77 37.66 -20.25
CA ILE A 107 -20.24 38.51 -19.19
C ILE A 107 -18.75 38.24 -18.97
N LEU A 108 -18.32 36.97 -19.04
CA LEU A 108 -16.99 36.58 -18.60
C LEU A 108 -15.89 36.87 -19.63
N VAL A 109 -16.22 36.82 -20.93
CA VAL A 109 -15.26 37.02 -22.02
C VAL A 109 -14.63 38.44 -22.02
N PRO A 110 -15.39 39.54 -21.94
CA PRO A 110 -14.83 40.89 -21.88
C PRO A 110 -13.90 41.09 -20.69
N ILE A 111 -14.31 40.60 -19.51
CA ILE A 111 -13.52 40.67 -18.27
C ILE A 111 -12.18 39.94 -18.43
N THR A 112 -12.21 38.75 -19.03
CA THR A 112 -11.02 37.90 -19.18
C THR A 112 -10.02 38.51 -20.17
N ASN A 113 -10.50 39.08 -21.28
CA ASN A 113 -9.63 39.74 -22.27
C ASN A 113 -8.94 40.98 -21.68
N GLN A 114 -9.66 41.75 -20.86
CA GLN A 114 -9.11 42.97 -20.30
C GLN A 114 -8.07 42.68 -19.21
N LEU A 115 -8.32 41.66 -18.37
CA LEU A 115 -7.32 41.17 -17.43
C LEU A 115 -6.07 40.70 -18.18
N ALA A 116 -6.21 39.96 -19.28
CA ALA A 116 -5.06 39.55 -20.07
C ALA A 116 -4.26 40.72 -20.64
N ASN A 117 -4.93 41.79 -21.09
CA ASN A 117 -4.26 43.02 -21.55
C ASN A 117 -3.55 43.76 -20.40
N MET A 118 -4.16 43.81 -19.22
CA MET A 118 -3.61 44.53 -18.07
C MET A 118 -2.33 43.90 -17.51
N VAL A 119 -2.23 42.58 -17.58
CA VAL A 119 -1.06 41.84 -17.06
C VAL A 119 -0.10 41.41 -18.19
N ASP A 120 -0.25 42.00 -19.39
CA ASP A 120 0.59 41.78 -20.58
C ASP A 120 0.76 40.27 -20.90
N ILE A 121 -0.36 39.55 -20.89
CA ILE A 121 -0.39 38.09 -21.12
C ILE A 121 -0.76 37.82 -22.57
N ASP A 122 0.17 37.21 -23.32
CA ASP A 122 -0.01 36.90 -24.75
C ASP A 122 -0.98 35.76 -25.04
N SER A 123 -1.44 35.03 -24.01
CA SER A 123 -2.20 33.79 -24.20
C SER A 123 -3.10 33.47 -23.00
N ILE A 124 -4.36 33.13 -23.28
CA ILE A 124 -5.35 32.73 -22.27
C ILE A 124 -5.65 31.24 -22.47
N ILE A 125 -5.53 30.45 -21.40
CA ILE A 125 -5.81 29.00 -21.43
C ILE A 125 -7.15 28.74 -20.74
N ASP A 126 -8.18 28.43 -21.53
CA ASP A 126 -9.49 27.98 -21.03
C ASP A 126 -9.41 26.50 -20.61
N TYR A 127 -9.31 26.26 -19.30
CA TYR A 127 -9.27 24.93 -18.71
C TYR A 127 -10.67 24.50 -18.22
N GLY A 128 -11.71 24.68 -19.05
CA GLY A 128 -13.10 24.45 -18.66
C GLY A 128 -14.01 23.94 -19.77
N SER A 129 -14.37 22.67 -19.68
CA SER A 129 -15.39 21.97 -20.50
C SER A 129 -15.01 21.66 -21.96
N VAL A 130 -15.48 20.50 -22.42
CA VAL A 130 -15.22 19.81 -23.70
C VAL A 130 -15.40 20.67 -24.97
N ARG A 131 -15.93 21.90 -24.85
CA ARG A 131 -16.34 22.74 -25.98
C ARG A 131 -15.64 24.11 -26.06
N GLY A 132 -14.81 24.50 -25.09
CA GLY A 132 -13.92 25.68 -25.18
C GLY A 132 -14.65 26.99 -25.50
N TYR A 133 -15.69 27.31 -24.73
CA TYR A 133 -16.60 28.41 -25.06
C TYR A 133 -15.97 29.79 -24.91
N LEU A 134 -15.09 30.05 -23.92
CA LEU A 134 -14.43 31.35 -23.78
C LEU A 134 -13.47 31.61 -24.95
N GLY A 135 -12.75 30.58 -25.38
CA GLY A 135 -11.80 30.67 -26.48
C GLY A 135 -12.46 31.05 -27.81
N TYR A 136 -13.73 30.72 -28.04
CA TYR A 136 -14.43 31.02 -29.29
C TYR A 136 -14.79 32.51 -29.46
N TYR A 137 -14.84 33.27 -28.37
CA TYR A 137 -15.35 34.65 -28.36
C TYR A 137 -14.33 35.68 -27.83
N SER A 138 -13.11 35.24 -27.47
CA SER A 138 -12.00 36.11 -27.06
C SER A 138 -11.38 36.83 -28.27
N GLU A 139 -10.93 38.08 -28.10
CA GLU A 139 -10.20 38.84 -29.13
C GLU A 139 -8.75 38.37 -29.31
N TYR A 140 -8.26 37.53 -28.39
CA TYR A 140 -6.98 36.85 -28.51
C TYR A 140 -7.14 35.62 -29.40
N ASP A 141 -6.17 35.37 -30.29
CA ASP A 141 -6.20 34.25 -31.24
C ASP A 141 -6.62 32.98 -30.49
N PRO A 142 -7.81 32.42 -30.80
CA PRO A 142 -8.26 31.21 -30.15
C PRO A 142 -7.19 30.19 -30.42
N CYS A 143 -6.49 29.73 -29.39
CA CYS A 143 -5.79 28.46 -29.48
C CYS A 143 -6.87 27.37 -29.60
N SER A 144 -7.47 27.26 -30.78
CA SER A 144 -8.34 26.17 -31.20
C SER A 144 -7.54 24.90 -31.01
N PHE A 145 -7.91 24.13 -29.97
CA PHE A 145 -7.17 22.98 -29.45
C PHE A 145 -5.63 23.16 -29.53
N PRO A 146 -4.97 23.68 -28.48
CA PRO A 146 -3.51 23.92 -28.47
C PRO A 146 -2.69 22.71 -28.94
N LEU A 147 -3.21 21.51 -28.71
CA LEU A 147 -2.62 20.27 -29.17
C LEU A 147 -2.58 20.16 -30.71
N SER A 148 -3.63 20.56 -31.43
CA SER A 148 -3.72 20.44 -32.90
C SER A 148 -2.66 21.29 -33.61
N HIS A 149 -2.54 22.55 -33.22
CA HIS A 149 -1.59 23.48 -33.83
C HIS A 149 -0.16 23.07 -33.53
N ARG A 150 0.11 22.67 -32.28
CA ARG A 150 1.43 22.16 -31.87
C ARG A 150 1.78 20.83 -32.55
N LEU A 151 0.83 19.91 -32.71
CA LEU A 151 1.01 18.67 -33.46
C LEU A 151 1.29 18.93 -34.96
N ILE A 152 0.71 19.97 -35.55
CA ILE A 152 0.99 20.38 -36.93
C ILE A 152 2.40 20.98 -37.06
N GLN A 153 2.76 21.92 -36.18
CA GLN A 153 4.09 22.56 -36.17
C GLN A 153 5.21 21.55 -35.90
N GLU A 154 5.01 20.63 -34.95
CA GLU A 154 5.97 19.57 -34.60
C GLU A 154 5.92 18.38 -35.57
N LYS A 155 5.16 18.47 -36.69
CA LYS A 155 4.94 17.37 -37.67
C LYS A 155 4.50 16.04 -37.04
N THR A 156 3.87 16.09 -35.87
CA THR A 156 3.55 14.93 -35.06
C THR A 156 2.13 14.48 -35.36
N LYS A 157 1.97 13.30 -35.96
CA LYS A 157 0.66 12.71 -36.22
C LYS A 157 0.25 11.83 -35.05
N LEU A 158 -0.92 12.10 -34.47
CA LEU A 158 -1.54 11.15 -33.53
C LEU A 158 -1.78 9.81 -34.25
N GLY A 159 -1.27 8.72 -33.70
CA GLY A 159 -1.49 7.39 -34.25
C GLY A 159 -2.95 6.97 -34.18
N ARG A 160 -3.42 6.12 -35.12
CA ARG A 160 -4.79 5.57 -35.13
C ARG A 160 -5.20 5.01 -33.76
N ASN A 161 -4.30 4.33 -33.06
CA ASN A 161 -4.59 3.73 -31.76
C ASN A 161 -4.82 4.77 -30.65
N ALA A 162 -4.07 5.88 -30.63
CA ALA A 162 -4.26 6.94 -29.64
C ALA A 162 -5.62 7.63 -29.83
N ARG A 163 -6.01 7.88 -31.09
CA ARG A 163 -7.34 8.39 -31.43
C ARG A 163 -8.46 7.41 -31.06
N MET A 164 -8.25 6.11 -31.28
CA MET A 164 -9.21 5.08 -30.89
C MET A 164 -9.36 4.96 -29.38
N LEU A 165 -8.28 5.11 -28.61
CA LEU A 165 -8.31 5.05 -27.15
C LEU A 165 -9.07 6.25 -26.56
N ALA A 166 -8.80 7.46 -27.08
CA ALA A 166 -9.50 8.68 -26.68
C ALA A 166 -10.99 8.69 -27.07
N ALA A 167 -11.37 7.92 -28.08
CA ALA A 167 -12.76 7.75 -28.52
C ALA A 167 -13.53 6.68 -27.73
N GLN A 168 -12.89 5.94 -26.83
CA GLN A 168 -13.61 5.02 -25.94
C GLN A 168 -14.26 5.82 -24.81
N SER A 169 -15.58 5.66 -24.64
CA SER A 169 -16.27 6.23 -23.47
C SER A 169 -15.78 5.50 -22.22
N PHE A 170 -15.19 6.26 -21.31
CA PHE A 170 -14.80 5.78 -19.98
C PHE A 170 -15.99 5.14 -19.25
N GLU A 171 -17.21 5.65 -19.45
CA GLU A 171 -18.44 5.14 -18.85
C GLU A 171 -18.83 3.75 -19.38
N ARG A 172 -18.60 3.45 -20.67
CA ARG A 172 -18.80 2.10 -21.23
C ARG A 172 -17.84 1.07 -20.66
N ASN A 173 -16.57 1.44 -20.49
CA ASN A 173 -15.57 0.56 -19.86
C ASN A 173 -15.82 0.37 -18.35
N LYS A 174 -16.44 1.35 -17.69
CA LYS A 174 -16.85 1.27 -16.28
C LYS A 174 -18.06 0.34 -16.08
N ALA A 175 -18.95 0.24 -17.07
CA ALA A 175 -20.10 -0.67 -17.05
C ALA A 175 -19.71 -2.14 -17.32
N ASP A 176 -18.74 -2.40 -18.20
CA ASP A 176 -18.28 -3.76 -18.55
C ASP A 176 -17.18 -4.33 -17.63
N GLN A 177 -16.71 -3.55 -16.64
CA GLN A 177 -15.66 -3.89 -15.64
C GLN A 177 -14.34 -4.49 -16.19
N THR A 178 -14.16 -4.61 -17.50
CA THR A 178 -13.02 -5.32 -18.09
C THR A 178 -12.37 -4.48 -19.19
N LEU A 179 -11.17 -4.00 -18.91
CA LEU A 179 -10.29 -3.49 -19.96
C LEU A 179 -9.96 -4.62 -20.92
N ASN A 180 -10.06 -4.37 -22.22
CA ASN A 180 -9.64 -5.33 -23.23
C ASN A 180 -8.18 -5.74 -22.97
N ALA A 181 -7.94 -6.97 -22.53
CA ALA A 181 -6.61 -7.49 -22.19
C ALA A 181 -5.60 -7.29 -23.33
N GLY A 182 -6.11 -7.38 -24.57
CA GLY A 182 -5.48 -6.99 -25.83
C GLY A 182 -4.76 -5.64 -25.83
N LEU A 183 -5.48 -4.62 -25.37
CA LEU A 183 -5.02 -3.23 -25.32
C LEU A 183 -4.17 -2.98 -24.07
N TRP A 184 -4.56 -3.54 -22.93
CA TRP A 184 -3.84 -3.42 -21.67
C TRP A 184 -2.41 -3.95 -21.77
N TYR A 185 -2.23 -5.19 -22.25
CA TYR A 185 -0.90 -5.79 -22.41
C TYR A 185 -0.02 -5.01 -23.40
N ARG A 186 -0.60 -4.44 -24.46
CA ARG A 186 0.16 -3.59 -25.38
C ARG A 186 0.62 -2.30 -24.73
N ALA A 187 -0.27 -1.63 -24.00
CA ALA A 187 0.04 -0.38 -23.31
C ALA A 187 1.12 -0.61 -22.25
N LEU A 188 0.97 -1.65 -21.43
CA LEU A 188 1.96 -2.05 -20.42
C LEU A 188 3.32 -2.34 -21.05
N MET A 189 3.36 -3.11 -22.14
CA MET A 189 4.62 -3.40 -22.84
C MET A 189 5.27 -2.14 -23.42
N GLN A 190 4.50 -1.18 -23.94
CA GLN A 190 5.05 0.09 -24.43
C GLN A 190 5.66 0.93 -23.31
N VAL A 191 5.02 0.97 -22.14
CA VAL A 191 5.54 1.65 -20.95
C VAL A 191 6.85 0.99 -20.49
N LEU A 192 6.90 -0.34 -20.40
CA LEU A 192 8.11 -1.07 -19.99
C LEU A 192 9.27 -0.86 -20.97
N VAL A 193 9.01 -0.93 -22.29
CA VAL A 193 10.03 -0.65 -23.32
C VAL A 193 10.60 0.76 -23.18
N LYS A 194 9.75 1.75 -22.83
CA LYS A 194 10.18 3.14 -22.64
C LYS A 194 10.97 3.32 -21.34
N ILE A 195 10.50 2.77 -20.21
CA ILE A 195 11.14 2.89 -18.89
C ILE A 195 12.54 2.28 -18.91
N TYR A 196 12.69 1.10 -19.51
CA TYR A 196 13.95 0.35 -19.51
C TYR A 196 14.80 0.61 -20.76
N GLU A 197 14.43 1.60 -21.58
CA GLU A 197 15.15 2.01 -22.80
C GLU A 197 15.53 0.83 -23.73
N LEU A 198 14.68 -0.20 -23.77
CA LEU A 198 14.97 -1.50 -24.41
C LEU A 198 15.12 -1.40 -25.95
N THR A 199 14.83 -0.24 -26.53
CA THR A 199 14.75 0.00 -27.97
C THR A 199 15.68 1.10 -28.46
N THR A 200 16.78 1.38 -27.75
CA THR A 200 17.84 2.25 -28.27
C THR A 200 18.25 1.79 -29.68
N GLY A 201 17.90 2.59 -30.71
CA GLY A 201 18.15 2.28 -32.13
C GLY A 201 17.03 1.56 -32.91
N LEU A 202 15.90 1.22 -32.29
CA LEU A 202 14.75 0.61 -32.98
C LEU A 202 13.64 1.65 -33.22
N GLN A 203 13.78 2.46 -34.27
CA GLN A 203 12.70 3.37 -34.70
C GLN A 203 11.59 2.57 -35.41
N ASP A 204 10.32 2.86 -35.07
CA ASP A 204 9.10 2.39 -35.75
C ASP A 204 8.63 0.92 -35.63
N ILE A 205 8.99 0.18 -34.56
CA ILE A 205 8.42 -1.16 -34.35
C ILE A 205 6.99 -1.10 -33.79
N LYS A 206 6.00 -1.44 -34.63
CA LYS A 206 4.61 -1.62 -34.20
C LYS A 206 4.37 -3.01 -33.62
N LEU A 207 4.17 -3.11 -32.30
CA LEU A 207 3.68 -4.34 -31.66
C LEU A 207 2.26 -4.66 -32.16
N GLY A 208 2.07 -5.85 -32.72
CA GLY A 208 0.81 -6.30 -33.32
C GLY A 208 -0.23 -6.72 -32.27
N LYS A 209 -1.47 -7.00 -32.70
CA LYS A 209 -2.48 -7.69 -31.87
C LYS A 209 -2.16 -9.18 -31.85
N PHE A 210 -1.22 -9.57 -30.99
CA PHE A 210 -0.82 -10.97 -30.84
C PHE A 210 -1.75 -11.77 -29.92
N ILE A 211 -2.75 -11.12 -29.33
CA ILE A 211 -3.55 -11.65 -28.23
C ILE A 211 -4.64 -12.55 -28.78
N LYS A 212 -4.65 -13.79 -28.25
CA LYS A 212 -5.71 -14.78 -28.40
C LYS A 212 -6.52 -14.80 -27.10
N GLU A 213 -7.76 -15.26 -27.16
CA GLU A 213 -8.50 -15.63 -25.95
C GLU A 213 -7.63 -16.60 -25.14
N SER A 214 -7.45 -16.31 -23.85
CA SER A 214 -6.56 -17.01 -22.89
C SER A 214 -5.06 -16.66 -22.85
N MET A 215 -4.55 -15.70 -23.63
CA MET A 215 -3.11 -15.35 -23.58
C MET A 215 -2.74 -14.62 -22.28
N THR A 216 -1.65 -15.02 -21.62
CA THR A 216 -1.11 -14.29 -20.44
C THR A 216 -0.25 -13.09 -20.87
N PHE A 217 -0.01 -12.14 -19.95
CA PHE A 217 0.86 -11.00 -20.25
C PHE A 217 2.29 -11.46 -20.56
N GLU A 218 2.77 -12.49 -19.86
CA GLU A 218 4.10 -13.06 -20.08
C GLU A 218 4.25 -13.62 -21.50
N GLU A 219 3.27 -14.40 -21.97
CA GLU A 219 3.26 -14.92 -23.33
C GLU A 219 3.23 -13.80 -24.37
N TYR A 220 2.47 -12.74 -24.12
CA TYR A 220 2.43 -11.55 -24.95
C TYR A 220 3.79 -10.83 -24.96
N ALA A 221 4.39 -10.62 -23.79
CA ALA A 221 5.67 -9.94 -23.63
C ALA A 221 6.82 -10.74 -24.26
N ARG A 222 6.85 -12.08 -24.15
CA ARG A 222 7.81 -12.94 -24.87
C ARG A 222 7.71 -12.76 -26.39
N LYS A 223 6.48 -12.70 -26.93
CA LYS A 223 6.24 -12.42 -28.36
C LYS A 223 6.66 -11.00 -28.75
N ALA A 224 6.38 -10.02 -27.89
CA ALA A 224 6.75 -8.63 -28.10
C ALA A 224 8.27 -8.44 -28.11
N LEU A 225 9.00 -8.96 -27.12
CA LEU A 225 10.47 -8.96 -27.11
C LEU A 225 11.04 -9.65 -28.35
N GLY A 226 10.46 -10.78 -28.75
CA GLY A 226 10.86 -11.47 -29.96
C GLY A 226 10.74 -10.62 -31.22
N LYS A 227 9.69 -9.80 -31.33
CA LYS A 227 9.52 -8.86 -32.43
C LYS A 227 10.48 -7.67 -32.34
N LEU A 228 10.85 -7.28 -31.13
CA LEU A 228 11.87 -6.27 -30.85
C LEU A 228 13.30 -6.81 -31.01
N LYS A 229 13.46 -8.10 -31.40
CA LYS A 229 14.75 -8.80 -31.47
C LYS A 229 15.51 -8.81 -30.12
N LEU A 230 14.77 -8.74 -29.02
CA LEU A 230 15.28 -8.83 -27.67
C LEU A 230 15.14 -10.26 -27.15
N ASP A 231 15.96 -10.59 -26.17
CA ASP A 231 15.98 -11.92 -25.56
C ASP A 231 14.65 -12.22 -24.86
N LYS A 232 13.90 -13.16 -25.44
CA LYS A 232 12.57 -13.57 -24.95
C LYS A 232 12.64 -14.30 -23.61
N THR A 233 13.80 -14.83 -23.24
CA THR A 233 14.00 -15.57 -21.98
C THR A 233 14.06 -14.65 -20.75
N LYS A 234 14.17 -13.34 -20.97
CA LYS A 234 14.17 -12.31 -19.91
C LYS A 234 12.77 -11.85 -19.49
N VAL A 235 11.71 -12.44 -20.03
CA VAL A 235 10.33 -12.16 -19.60
C VAL A 235 9.91 -13.18 -18.55
N GLY A 236 9.58 -12.66 -17.36
CA GLY A 236 9.24 -13.45 -16.17
C GLY A 236 9.98 -12.87 -14.96
N THR A 237 9.58 -13.25 -13.75
CA THR A 237 10.40 -13.05 -12.55
C THR A 237 11.66 -13.91 -12.69
N ALA A 238 12.83 -13.35 -12.41
CA ALA A 238 14.05 -14.13 -12.43
C ALA A 238 14.07 -15.03 -11.20
N GLN A 239 13.41 -16.18 -11.29
CA GLN A 239 13.34 -17.11 -10.17
C GLN A 239 14.74 -17.64 -9.87
N ARG A 240 15.34 -17.16 -8.77
CA ARG A 240 16.51 -17.78 -8.16
C ARG A 240 16.07 -19.09 -7.55
N ASP A 241 16.22 -20.15 -8.32
CA ASP A 241 15.82 -21.49 -7.92
C ASP A 241 16.98 -22.49 -8.06
N VAL A 242 16.84 -23.64 -7.41
CA VAL A 242 17.80 -24.74 -7.40
C VAL A 242 17.28 -25.89 -8.27
N ASN A 243 18.18 -26.56 -9.00
CA ASN A 243 17.82 -27.78 -9.72
C ASN A 243 17.84 -28.95 -8.74
N VAL A 244 16.72 -29.65 -8.60
CA VAL A 244 16.59 -30.85 -7.77
C VAL A 244 16.50 -32.07 -8.66
N ASN A 245 17.36 -33.07 -8.44
CA ASN A 245 17.27 -34.34 -9.14
C ASN A 245 16.25 -35.26 -8.45
N TYR A 246 14.96 -35.11 -8.80
CA TYR A 246 13.87 -35.85 -8.15
C TYR A 246 13.94 -37.37 -8.27
N SER A 247 14.74 -37.93 -9.19
CA SER A 247 14.93 -39.38 -9.25
C SER A 247 15.78 -39.93 -8.09
N GLU A 248 16.60 -39.08 -7.47
CA GLU A 248 17.50 -39.42 -6.36
C GLU A 248 16.96 -38.96 -4.99
N VAL A 249 15.83 -38.24 -4.97
CA VAL A 249 15.24 -37.73 -3.73
C VAL A 249 14.52 -38.85 -2.99
N GLN A 250 14.84 -38.98 -1.70
CA GLN A 250 14.10 -39.85 -0.78
C GLN A 250 12.65 -39.37 -0.68
N LYS A 251 11.70 -40.23 -1.08
CA LYS A 251 10.26 -39.90 -1.10
C LYS A 251 9.58 -40.11 0.25
N ASP A 252 10.10 -41.04 1.05
CA ASP A 252 9.51 -41.38 2.34
C ASP A 252 10.11 -40.55 3.47
N LEU A 253 9.27 -40.11 4.40
CA LEU A 253 9.73 -39.48 5.65
C LEU A 253 10.40 -40.55 6.54
N LEU A 254 11.71 -40.43 6.72
CA LEU A 254 12.52 -41.38 7.49
C LEU A 254 12.45 -41.07 8.99
N ILE A 255 11.29 -41.34 9.61
CA ILE A 255 10.98 -41.00 11.01
C ILE A 255 12.10 -41.43 11.98
N GLU A 256 12.54 -42.69 11.90
CA GLU A 256 13.57 -43.22 12.80
C GLU A 256 14.91 -42.48 12.68
N LYS A 257 15.31 -42.10 11.47
CA LYS A 257 16.54 -41.34 11.23
C LYS A 257 16.40 -39.92 11.79
N HIS A 258 15.24 -39.29 11.62
CA HIS A 258 14.98 -37.98 12.21
C HIS A 258 15.00 -38.02 13.74
N CYS A 259 14.32 -38.98 14.36
CA CYS A 259 14.35 -39.16 15.82
C CYS A 259 15.77 -39.42 16.32
N SER A 260 16.53 -40.31 15.65
CA SER A 260 17.92 -40.61 16.02
C SER A 260 18.83 -39.39 15.93
N PHE A 261 18.69 -38.59 14.87
CA PHE A 261 19.43 -37.34 14.72
C PHE A 261 19.11 -36.34 15.84
N LEU A 262 17.82 -36.16 16.14
CA LEU A 262 17.34 -35.25 17.17
C LEU A 262 17.83 -35.65 18.58
N ILE A 263 17.72 -36.94 18.93
CA ILE A 263 18.19 -37.46 20.22
C ILE A 263 19.71 -37.32 20.34
N ARG A 264 20.45 -37.61 19.27
CA ARG A 264 21.91 -37.44 19.26
C ARG A 264 22.30 -35.98 19.46
N TYR A 265 21.62 -35.05 18.77
CA TYR A 265 21.84 -33.62 18.92
C TYR A 265 21.56 -33.14 20.35
N GLY A 266 20.48 -33.63 20.98
CA GLY A 266 20.14 -33.32 22.37
C GLY A 266 21.12 -33.87 23.41
N ARG A 267 21.94 -34.88 23.06
CA ARG A 267 22.90 -35.54 23.96
C ARG A 267 24.36 -35.11 23.76
N SER A 268 24.68 -34.40 22.67
CA SER A 268 26.07 -34.04 22.37
C SER A 268 26.55 -32.89 23.26
N ASN A 269 27.43 -33.19 24.22
CA ASN A 269 28.15 -32.22 25.06
C ASN A 269 29.28 -31.50 24.30
N ASN A 270 29.07 -31.06 23.05
CA ASN A 270 30.09 -30.36 22.27
C ASN A 270 30.34 -28.95 22.81
N MET A 271 31.08 -28.88 23.92
CA MET A 271 31.34 -27.70 24.75
C MET A 271 31.98 -26.53 23.98
N HIS A 272 32.69 -26.82 22.88
CA HIS A 272 33.33 -25.80 22.04
C HIS A 272 32.37 -25.08 21.07
N GLU A 273 31.32 -25.75 20.57
CA GLU A 273 30.26 -25.10 19.78
C GLU A 273 29.20 -24.45 20.68
N TYR A 274 29.01 -25.00 21.89
CA TYR A 274 28.07 -24.49 22.89
C TYR A 274 28.44 -23.04 23.29
N GLY A 275 29.69 -22.75 23.66
CA GLY A 275 30.10 -21.38 24.02
C GLY A 275 29.87 -20.29 22.96
N ALA A 276 29.84 -20.64 21.66
CA ALA A 276 29.51 -19.72 20.57
C ALA A 276 28.01 -19.66 20.24
N THR A 277 27.21 -20.56 20.80
CA THR A 277 25.77 -20.73 20.55
C THR A 277 24.92 -20.79 21.83
N ASP A 278 25.48 -20.45 23.00
CA ASP A 278 24.81 -20.52 24.31
C ASP A 278 23.47 -19.78 24.31
N TYR A 279 23.40 -18.63 23.64
CA TYR A 279 22.17 -17.84 23.45
C TYR A 279 21.08 -18.56 22.63
N ARG A 280 21.33 -19.77 22.10
CA ARG A 280 20.37 -20.59 21.37
C ARG A 280 19.82 -21.75 22.20
N GLY A 281 20.21 -21.90 23.47
CA GLY A 281 19.84 -23.03 24.33
C GLY A 281 18.34 -23.37 24.29
N MET A 282 17.48 -22.46 24.77
CA MET A 282 16.04 -22.67 24.78
C MET A 282 15.43 -22.82 23.38
N ARG A 283 15.98 -22.14 22.37
CA ARG A 283 15.52 -22.28 20.98
C ARG A 283 15.79 -23.68 20.43
N GLY A 284 16.98 -24.23 20.72
CA GLY A 284 17.34 -25.60 20.33
C GLY A 284 16.41 -26.61 20.99
N ILE A 285 16.16 -26.45 22.29
CA ILE A 285 15.23 -27.28 23.07
C ILE A 285 13.82 -27.21 22.50
N TYR A 286 13.31 -26.01 22.20
CA TYR A 286 11.99 -25.82 21.59
C TYR A 286 11.85 -26.60 20.29
N TRP A 287 12.80 -26.45 19.36
CA TRP A 287 12.73 -27.16 18.08
C TRP A 287 12.90 -28.68 18.23
N LEU A 288 13.73 -29.12 19.18
CA LEU A 288 13.90 -30.53 19.50
C LEU A 288 12.57 -31.14 20.01
N CYS A 289 11.97 -30.52 21.03
CA CYS A 289 10.71 -30.99 21.63
C CYS A 289 9.57 -30.94 20.63
N THR A 290 9.38 -29.81 19.93
CA THR A 290 8.34 -29.65 18.91
C THR A 290 8.43 -30.72 17.83
N ARG A 291 9.64 -31.00 17.31
CA ARG A 291 9.81 -32.02 16.27
C ARG A 291 9.58 -33.43 16.80
N LEU A 292 10.08 -33.76 17.98
CA LEU A 292 9.87 -35.09 18.55
C LEU A 292 8.40 -35.34 18.87
N ASP A 293 7.66 -34.33 19.31
CA ASP A 293 6.23 -34.43 19.57
C ASP A 293 5.40 -34.57 18.29
N LEU A 294 5.73 -33.83 17.23
CA LEU A 294 5.16 -34.04 15.89
C LEU A 294 5.41 -35.47 15.37
N LEU A 295 6.48 -36.12 15.82
CA LEU A 295 6.83 -37.51 15.51
C LEU A 295 6.35 -38.50 16.60
N HIS A 296 5.49 -38.07 17.53
CA HIS A 296 4.95 -38.84 18.66
C HIS A 296 6.03 -39.56 19.51
N SER A 297 7.19 -38.91 19.62
CA SER A 297 8.44 -39.43 20.16
C SER A 297 9.02 -38.54 21.29
N LEU A 298 8.23 -37.60 21.83
CA LEU A 298 8.66 -36.70 22.91
C LEU A 298 9.07 -37.44 24.20
N LYS A 299 8.55 -38.64 24.43
CA LYS A 299 8.94 -39.52 25.55
C LYS A 299 10.39 -40.03 25.50
N LEU A 300 11.10 -39.83 24.39
CA LEU A 300 12.48 -40.31 24.20
C LEU A 300 13.55 -39.39 24.79
N ILE A 301 13.17 -38.21 25.29
CA ILE A 301 14.06 -37.23 25.92
C ILE A 301 13.70 -37.05 27.40
N ASP A 302 14.68 -36.59 28.18
CA ASP A 302 14.50 -36.28 29.59
C ASP A 302 13.71 -34.97 29.75
N GLN A 303 12.41 -35.10 30.04
CA GLN A 303 11.50 -33.96 30.14
C GLN A 303 11.74 -33.16 31.42
N GLU A 304 12.10 -33.81 32.53
CA GLU A 304 12.38 -33.12 33.80
C GLU A 304 13.63 -32.25 33.69
N HIS A 305 14.68 -32.74 33.04
CA HIS A 305 15.87 -31.94 32.78
C HIS A 305 15.56 -30.68 31.94
N ILE A 306 14.65 -30.78 30.98
CA ILE A 306 14.20 -29.65 30.17
C ILE A 306 13.41 -28.66 31.01
N ILE A 307 12.49 -29.14 31.85
CA ILE A 307 11.71 -28.29 32.77
C ILE A 307 12.64 -27.52 33.71
N GLU A 308 13.62 -28.19 34.31
CA GLU A 308 14.64 -27.56 35.15
C GLU A 308 15.41 -26.47 34.39
N TYR A 309 15.77 -26.72 33.13
CA TYR A 309 16.47 -25.74 32.30
C TYR A 309 15.59 -24.51 32.01
N ILE A 310 14.30 -24.72 31.69
CA ILE A 310 13.34 -23.64 31.49
C ILE A 310 13.21 -22.78 32.75
N GLN A 311 13.12 -23.41 33.93
CA GLN A 311 13.06 -22.70 35.21
C GLN A 311 14.34 -21.92 35.52
N LYS A 312 15.53 -22.43 35.14
CA LYS A 312 16.81 -21.68 35.26
C LYS A 312 16.87 -20.47 34.31
N CYS A 313 16.11 -20.48 33.23
CA CYS A 313 16.02 -19.36 32.30
C CYS A 313 14.97 -18.31 32.73
N TYR A 314 14.15 -18.60 33.75
CA TYR A 314 13.19 -17.64 34.28
C TYR A 314 13.91 -16.53 35.07
N ASN A 315 13.66 -15.28 34.70
CA ASN A 315 14.20 -14.12 35.38
C ASN A 315 13.20 -13.60 36.42
N LYS A 316 13.49 -13.84 37.70
CA LYS A 316 12.62 -13.43 38.82
C LYS A 316 12.44 -11.92 38.97
N ASN A 317 13.40 -11.12 38.49
CA ASN A 317 13.33 -9.66 38.63
C ASN A 317 12.39 -9.05 37.59
N SER A 318 12.38 -9.60 36.37
CA SER A 318 11.56 -9.06 35.28
C SER A 318 10.26 -9.81 35.06
N GLY A 319 10.17 -11.10 35.45
CA GLY A 319 9.07 -12.01 35.10
C GLY A 319 9.18 -12.64 33.69
N GLY A 320 10.29 -12.41 32.98
CA GLY A 320 10.51 -12.90 31.62
C GLY A 320 11.37 -14.17 31.57
N TYR A 321 11.56 -14.72 30.38
CA TYR A 321 12.46 -15.85 30.14
C TYR A 321 13.61 -15.47 29.22
N SER A 322 14.78 -16.02 29.52
CA SER A 322 16.04 -15.79 28.81
C SER A 322 16.36 -16.93 27.83
N PRO A 323 17.22 -16.68 26.82
CA PRO A 323 17.68 -17.75 25.92
C PRO A 323 18.37 -18.92 26.62
N CYS A 324 19.08 -18.60 27.70
CA CYS A 324 19.82 -19.50 28.56
C CYS A 324 20.03 -18.79 29.92
N PRO A 325 20.48 -19.51 30.97
CA PRO A 325 20.68 -18.91 32.28
C PRO A 325 21.64 -17.71 32.25
N ASN A 326 21.42 -16.74 33.14
CA ASN A 326 22.23 -15.51 33.29
C ASN A 326 22.24 -14.55 32.07
N HIS A 327 21.33 -14.71 31.13
CA HIS A 327 21.14 -13.78 30.01
C HIS A 327 19.92 -12.89 30.21
N ASP A 328 19.84 -11.81 29.41
CA ASP A 328 18.69 -10.93 29.41
C ASP A 328 17.42 -11.66 28.96
N PRO A 329 16.29 -11.45 29.66
CA PRO A 329 15.01 -11.98 29.25
C PRO A 329 14.57 -11.30 27.95
N HIS A 330 13.89 -12.05 27.08
CA HIS A 330 13.43 -11.53 25.81
C HIS A 330 12.12 -12.20 25.40
N LEU A 331 11.19 -11.43 24.82
CA LEU A 331 9.81 -11.83 24.53
C LEU A 331 9.68 -13.10 23.69
N LEU A 332 10.55 -13.28 22.69
CA LEU A 332 10.66 -14.55 21.96
C LEU A 332 10.83 -15.75 22.90
N TYR A 333 11.76 -15.68 23.86
CA TYR A 333 12.03 -16.80 24.77
C TYR A 333 10.93 -16.96 25.82
N ALA A 334 10.23 -15.88 26.17
CA ALA A 334 9.00 -15.98 26.96
C ALA A 334 7.94 -16.84 26.24
N LEU A 335 7.69 -16.59 24.95
CA LEU A 335 6.79 -17.45 24.16
C LEU A 335 7.31 -18.90 24.10
N LEU A 336 8.59 -19.12 23.80
CA LEU A 336 9.15 -20.48 23.69
C LEU A 336 9.04 -21.25 25.01
N ALA A 337 9.32 -20.61 26.14
CA ALA A 337 9.18 -21.21 27.46
C ALA A 337 7.73 -21.62 27.74
N VAL A 338 6.76 -20.72 27.49
CA VAL A 338 5.34 -21.03 27.66
C VAL A 338 4.90 -22.16 26.74
N GLN A 339 5.29 -22.16 25.47
CA GLN A 339 4.96 -23.23 24.54
C GLN A 339 5.55 -24.58 24.99
N LEU A 340 6.80 -24.61 25.46
CA LEU A 340 7.42 -25.81 26.01
C LEU A 340 6.67 -26.31 27.25
N LEU A 341 6.33 -25.42 28.19
CA LEU A 341 5.59 -25.80 29.39
C LEU A 341 4.17 -26.28 29.07
N VAL A 342 3.50 -25.71 28.08
CA VAL A 342 2.23 -26.22 27.55
C VAL A 342 2.42 -27.61 26.95
N GLN A 343 3.43 -27.79 26.10
CA GLN A 343 3.72 -29.07 25.44
C GLN A 343 4.06 -30.18 26.43
N LEU A 344 4.75 -29.85 27.52
CA LEU A 344 5.12 -30.77 28.59
C LEU A 344 4.04 -30.90 29.67
N ASN A 345 2.88 -30.26 29.48
CA ASN A 345 1.75 -30.27 30.43
C ASN A 345 2.14 -29.79 31.85
N ARG A 346 2.98 -28.75 31.92
CA ARG A 346 3.51 -28.12 33.14
C ARG A 346 3.23 -26.62 33.22
N THR A 347 2.03 -26.22 32.81
CA THR A 347 1.60 -24.82 32.89
C THR A 347 1.47 -24.31 34.34
N ASP A 348 1.41 -25.21 35.32
CA ASP A 348 1.47 -24.92 36.77
C ASP A 348 2.75 -24.16 37.18
N LEU A 349 3.82 -24.27 36.40
CA LEU A 349 5.10 -23.63 36.65
C LEU A 349 5.19 -22.19 36.13
N ILE A 350 4.17 -21.71 35.42
CA ILE A 350 4.17 -20.37 34.84
C ILE A 350 3.68 -19.38 35.90
N ASP A 351 4.56 -18.45 36.30
CA ASP A 351 4.16 -17.27 37.07
C ASP A 351 3.42 -16.30 36.14
N LYS A 352 2.11 -16.54 36.02
CA LYS A 352 1.20 -15.79 35.13
C LYS A 352 1.25 -14.28 35.40
N GLN A 353 1.30 -13.88 36.66
CA GLN A 353 1.24 -12.46 37.04
C GLN A 353 2.52 -11.71 36.65
N SER A 354 3.68 -12.27 36.98
CA SER A 354 4.97 -11.67 36.63
C SER A 354 5.18 -11.65 35.11
N LEU A 355 4.78 -12.72 34.42
CA LEU A 355 4.87 -12.79 32.97
C LEU A 355 3.96 -11.78 32.26
N CYS A 356 2.72 -11.60 32.73
CA CYS A 356 1.82 -10.57 32.19
C CYS A 356 2.42 -9.17 32.37
N SER A 357 3.00 -8.89 33.55
CA SER A 357 3.67 -7.61 33.83
C SER A 357 4.88 -7.39 32.90
N TYR A 358 5.67 -8.45 32.68
CA TYR A 358 6.80 -8.43 31.75
C TYR A 358 6.37 -8.17 30.30
N ILE A 359 5.28 -8.77 29.82
CA ILE A 359 4.82 -8.56 28.45
C ILE A 359 4.23 -7.15 28.30
N LYS A 360 3.46 -6.70 29.29
CA LYS A 360 2.82 -5.37 29.26
C LYS A 360 3.82 -4.24 29.14
N GLN A 361 4.93 -4.28 29.88
CA GLN A 361 5.95 -3.22 29.83
C GLN A 361 6.71 -3.15 28.50
N LEU A 362 6.63 -4.21 27.67
CA LEU A 362 7.28 -4.25 26.35
C LEU A 362 6.40 -3.65 25.24
N GLN A 363 5.11 -3.40 25.51
CA GLN A 363 4.25 -2.68 24.59
C GLN A 363 4.62 -1.20 24.55
N GLN A 364 4.79 -0.65 23.36
CA GLN A 364 5.11 0.75 23.12
C GLN A 364 3.85 1.59 22.89
N ASP A 365 4.00 2.91 22.93
CA ASP A 365 2.88 3.86 22.79
C ASP A 365 2.16 3.75 21.44
N ASP A 366 2.90 3.43 20.37
CA ASP A 366 2.36 3.21 19.02
C ASP A 366 1.67 1.84 18.85
N GLY A 367 1.68 1.00 19.89
CA GLY A 367 1.13 -0.34 19.90
C GLY A 367 2.11 -1.44 19.52
N SER A 368 3.31 -1.09 19.04
CA SER A 368 4.37 -2.05 18.75
C SER A 368 4.89 -2.74 20.02
N PHE A 369 5.68 -3.80 19.84
CA PHE A 369 6.35 -4.48 20.95
C PHE A 369 7.85 -4.50 20.72
N ILE A 370 8.60 -4.21 21.78
CA ILE A 370 10.05 -4.42 21.79
C ILE A 370 10.41 -5.82 22.31
N GLY A 371 11.50 -6.38 21.80
CA GLY A 371 11.93 -7.74 22.19
C GLY A 371 12.42 -7.82 23.64
N ASN A 372 13.05 -6.76 24.13
CA ASN A 372 13.59 -6.59 25.49
C ASN A 372 13.99 -5.11 25.72
N GLN A 373 14.75 -4.85 26.79
CA GLN A 373 15.24 -3.52 27.17
C GLN A 373 16.07 -2.78 26.12
N TRP A 374 16.53 -3.45 25.06
CA TRP A 374 17.37 -2.86 24.01
C TRP A 374 16.58 -2.28 22.83
N GLY A 375 15.25 -2.41 22.84
CA GLY A 375 14.36 -1.57 22.01
C GLY A 375 14.19 -1.99 20.54
N GLU A 376 14.62 -3.18 20.11
CA GLU A 376 14.28 -3.68 18.76
C GLU A 376 12.76 -3.80 18.62
N ILE A 377 12.17 -3.16 17.61
CA ILE A 377 10.77 -3.31 17.23
C ILE A 377 10.67 -4.27 16.04
N ASP A 378 9.79 -5.26 16.15
CA ASP A 378 9.49 -6.19 15.06
C ASP A 378 8.10 -6.82 15.25
N THR A 379 7.34 -7.02 14.17
CA THR A 379 6.04 -7.71 14.20
C THR A 379 6.09 -9.13 14.80
N ARG A 380 7.25 -9.80 14.77
CA ARG A 380 7.51 -11.05 15.51
C ARG A 380 7.23 -10.90 17.00
N PHE A 381 7.57 -9.77 17.60
CA PHE A 381 7.38 -9.51 19.02
C PHE A 381 5.92 -9.29 19.36
N SER A 382 5.18 -8.62 18.48
CA SER A 382 3.71 -8.50 18.60
C SER A 382 3.04 -9.87 18.58
N PHE A 383 3.43 -10.74 17.64
CA PHE A 383 2.97 -12.13 17.61
C PHE A 383 3.36 -12.89 18.88
N CYS A 384 4.61 -12.75 19.35
CA CYS A 384 5.07 -13.42 20.56
C CYS A 384 4.27 -13.01 21.80
N ALA A 385 3.99 -11.71 21.98
CA ALA A 385 3.17 -11.19 23.07
C ALA A 385 1.77 -11.83 23.06
N VAL A 386 1.05 -11.71 21.94
CA VAL A 386 -0.33 -12.21 21.83
C VAL A 386 -0.39 -13.73 21.93
N ALA A 387 0.52 -14.47 21.30
CA ALA A 387 0.54 -15.92 21.40
C ALA A 387 0.81 -16.38 22.85
N CYS A 388 1.73 -15.72 23.54
CA CYS A 388 2.05 -16.03 24.93
C CYS A 388 0.85 -15.75 25.84
N LEU A 389 0.26 -14.55 25.75
CA LEU A 389 -0.91 -14.15 26.53
C LEU A 389 -2.14 -15.00 26.20
N LYS A 390 -2.31 -15.45 24.96
CA LYS A 390 -3.40 -16.35 24.56
C LYS A 390 -3.26 -17.73 25.21
N LEU A 391 -2.04 -18.29 25.24
CA LEU A 391 -1.78 -19.60 25.83
C LEU A 391 -2.02 -19.65 27.34
N ILE A 392 -1.84 -18.52 28.03
CA ILE A 392 -2.07 -18.41 29.49
C ILE A 392 -3.42 -17.77 29.84
N ASP A 393 -4.26 -17.47 28.85
CA ASP A 393 -5.57 -16.82 29.01
C ASP A 393 -5.50 -15.45 29.75
N SER A 394 -4.74 -14.51 29.16
CA SER A 394 -4.49 -13.14 29.68
C SER A 394 -4.43 -12.06 28.59
N LEU A 395 -5.19 -12.20 27.50
CA LEU A 395 -5.11 -11.23 26.39
C LEU A 395 -5.48 -9.79 26.79
N ASP A 396 -6.28 -9.62 27.84
CA ASP A 396 -6.68 -8.34 28.43
C ASP A 396 -5.53 -7.56 29.09
N THR A 397 -4.33 -8.14 29.18
CA THR A 397 -3.14 -7.52 29.75
C THR A 397 -2.62 -6.32 28.95
N ILE A 398 -2.83 -6.33 27.63
CA ILE A 398 -2.25 -5.37 26.67
C ILE A 398 -3.33 -4.56 25.94
N ASP A 399 -2.95 -3.43 25.38
CA ASP A 399 -3.82 -2.65 24.50
C ASP A 399 -3.90 -3.32 23.11
N ILE A 400 -4.93 -4.14 22.92
CA ILE A 400 -5.14 -4.89 21.67
C ILE A 400 -5.46 -3.96 20.50
N ASP A 401 -6.12 -2.83 20.73
CA ASP A 401 -6.50 -1.90 19.67
C ASP A 401 -5.26 -1.21 19.08
N ARG A 402 -4.39 -0.69 19.95
CA ARG A 402 -3.11 -0.11 19.49
C ARG A 402 -2.22 -1.14 18.82
N ALA A 403 -2.10 -2.34 19.40
CA ALA A 403 -1.31 -3.40 18.78
C ALA A 403 -1.86 -3.81 17.41
N THR A 404 -3.19 -3.85 17.25
CA THR A 404 -3.83 -4.08 15.94
C THR A 404 -3.48 -2.97 14.95
N ASN A 405 -3.54 -1.71 15.36
CA ASN A 405 -3.20 -0.58 14.49
C ASN A 405 -1.74 -0.64 14.01
N PHE A 406 -0.81 -0.99 14.91
CA PHE A 406 0.59 -1.20 14.53
C PHE A 406 0.73 -2.32 13.49
N ILE A 407 0.12 -3.49 13.73
CA ILE A 407 0.16 -4.61 12.77
C ILE A 407 -0.39 -4.20 11.40
N LEU A 408 -1.52 -3.49 11.35
CA LEU A 408 -2.12 -3.03 10.09
C LEU A 408 -1.24 -2.00 9.38
N SER A 409 -0.49 -1.18 10.12
CA SER A 409 0.47 -0.23 9.52
C SER A 409 1.68 -0.90 8.86
N CYS A 410 1.94 -2.18 9.15
CA CYS A 410 2.97 -2.99 8.49
C CYS A 410 2.47 -3.66 7.19
N LEU A 411 1.21 -3.47 6.80
CA LEU A 411 0.66 -3.95 5.53
C LEU A 411 1.18 -3.09 4.36
N ASN A 412 1.76 -3.73 3.36
CA ASN A 412 2.34 -3.10 2.19
C ASN A 412 1.39 -3.09 0.98
N PHE A 413 1.74 -2.29 -0.03
CA PHE A 413 0.98 -2.16 -1.28
C PHE A 413 0.88 -3.46 -2.09
N ASP A 414 1.83 -4.39 -1.89
CA ASP A 414 1.84 -5.71 -2.52
C ASP A 414 0.94 -6.72 -1.77
N GLY A 415 0.21 -6.24 -0.76
CA GLY A 415 -0.61 -7.03 0.14
C GLY A 415 0.19 -7.70 1.25
N GLY A 416 1.51 -7.78 1.19
CA GLY A 416 2.33 -8.46 2.20
C GLY A 416 2.48 -7.67 3.50
N PHE A 417 3.09 -8.31 4.51
CA PHE A 417 3.48 -7.66 5.77
C PHE A 417 4.99 -7.66 5.94
N SER A 418 5.50 -6.63 6.61
CA SER A 418 6.90 -6.44 6.92
C SER A 418 7.16 -6.35 8.43
N CYS A 419 8.43 -6.25 8.84
CA CYS A 419 8.80 -6.23 10.26
C CYS A 419 8.42 -4.94 11.00
N ILE A 420 8.39 -3.82 10.25
CA ILE A 420 8.02 -2.47 10.69
C ILE A 420 7.42 -1.74 9.49
N PRO A 421 6.62 -0.67 9.69
CA PRO A 421 6.00 0.06 8.58
C PRO A 421 7.01 0.50 7.52
N GLY A 422 6.69 0.24 6.25
CA GLY A 422 7.52 0.60 5.10
C GLY A 422 8.70 -0.35 4.80
N ALA A 423 8.96 -1.36 5.63
CA ALA A 423 9.96 -2.38 5.31
C ALA A 423 9.44 -3.37 4.25
N GLU A 424 10.34 -4.18 3.68
CA GLU A 424 10.01 -5.16 2.65
C GLU A 424 9.09 -6.28 3.19
N SER A 425 8.07 -6.65 2.41
CA SER A 425 7.20 -7.79 2.69
C SER A 425 7.99 -9.09 2.83
N HIS A 426 7.67 -9.92 3.83
CA HIS A 426 8.38 -11.18 4.09
C HIS A 426 7.43 -12.26 4.59
N ALA A 427 7.55 -13.50 4.07
CA ALA A 427 6.65 -14.61 4.42
C ALA A 427 6.55 -14.89 5.94
N THR A 428 7.67 -14.83 6.66
CA THR A 428 7.67 -14.93 8.14
C THR A 428 6.87 -13.81 8.82
N GLN A 429 6.96 -12.57 8.30
CA GLN A 429 6.24 -11.45 8.88
C GLN A 429 4.75 -11.48 8.54
N ILE A 430 4.41 -11.95 7.33
CA ILE A 430 3.03 -12.28 6.96
C ILE A 430 2.44 -13.30 7.95
N TYR A 431 3.17 -14.38 8.24
CA TYR A 431 2.71 -15.35 9.25
C TYR A 431 2.53 -14.71 10.63
N CYS A 432 3.49 -13.91 11.10
CA CYS A 432 3.38 -13.28 12.42
C CYS A 432 2.19 -12.30 12.50
N CYS A 433 1.96 -11.49 11.48
CA CYS A 433 0.84 -10.54 11.44
C CYS A 433 -0.52 -11.24 11.31
N LEU A 434 -0.64 -12.21 10.41
CA LEU A 434 -1.86 -13.01 10.27
C LEU A 434 -2.14 -13.85 11.51
N GLY A 435 -1.09 -14.45 12.10
CA GLY A 435 -1.17 -15.19 13.34
C GLY A 435 -1.64 -14.30 14.49
N PHE A 436 -1.10 -13.09 14.60
CA PHE A 436 -1.53 -12.09 15.57
C PHE A 436 -3.03 -11.80 15.41
N LEU A 437 -3.46 -11.39 14.20
CA LEU A 437 -4.86 -11.03 13.92
C LEU A 437 -5.81 -12.22 14.14
N SER A 438 -5.38 -13.43 13.80
CA SER A 438 -6.16 -14.65 14.01
C SER A 438 -6.35 -14.95 15.50
N LEU A 439 -5.29 -14.87 16.31
CA LEU A 439 -5.34 -15.17 17.75
C LEU A 439 -6.24 -14.21 18.52
N ILE A 440 -6.34 -12.95 18.09
CA ILE A 440 -7.24 -11.94 18.66
C ILE A 440 -8.61 -11.88 17.97
N GLN A 441 -8.88 -12.77 17.00
CA GLN A 441 -10.13 -12.84 16.23
C GLN A 441 -10.47 -11.55 15.47
N ARG A 442 -9.46 -10.93 14.85
CA ARG A 442 -9.56 -9.67 14.10
C ARG A 442 -9.03 -9.77 12.67
N LEU A 443 -9.10 -10.96 12.05
CA LEU A 443 -8.81 -11.10 10.62
C LEU A 443 -9.74 -10.24 9.74
N ASP A 444 -10.90 -9.83 10.27
CA ASP A 444 -11.86 -8.95 9.60
C ASP A 444 -11.40 -7.50 9.42
N ASN A 445 -10.30 -7.10 10.04
CA ASN A 445 -9.61 -5.87 9.69
C ASN A 445 -8.94 -5.90 8.31
N LEU A 446 -8.77 -7.08 7.71
CA LEU A 446 -8.32 -7.22 6.33
C LEU A 446 -9.54 -7.48 5.45
N ASP A 447 -9.78 -6.61 4.45
CA ASP A 447 -10.86 -6.85 3.50
C ASP A 447 -10.58 -8.09 2.63
N LEU A 448 -11.61 -8.57 1.93
CA LEU A 448 -11.51 -9.78 1.10
C LEU A 448 -10.49 -9.62 -0.05
N SER A 449 -10.35 -8.41 -0.59
CA SER A 449 -9.40 -8.11 -1.67
C SER A 449 -7.96 -8.24 -1.17
N THR A 450 -7.65 -7.63 -0.02
CA THR A 450 -6.35 -7.75 0.65
C THR A 450 -6.03 -9.19 1.00
N ARG A 451 -6.98 -9.95 1.55
CA ARG A 451 -6.77 -11.37 1.87
C ARG A 451 -6.48 -12.22 0.63
N ASN A 452 -7.15 -11.96 -0.48
CA ASN A 452 -6.90 -12.67 -1.74
C ASN A 452 -5.55 -12.27 -2.35
N MET A 453 -5.16 -10.99 -2.28
CA MET A 453 -3.85 -10.52 -2.72
C MET A 453 -2.72 -11.16 -1.91
N LEU A 454 -2.88 -11.23 -0.58
CA LEU A 454 -1.97 -11.94 0.34
C LEU A 454 -1.83 -13.41 -0.04
N ALA A 455 -2.95 -14.11 -0.21
CA ALA A 455 -2.96 -15.52 -0.58
C ALA A 455 -2.25 -15.75 -1.91
N TRP A 456 -2.55 -14.93 -2.92
CA TRP A 456 -1.88 -15.00 -4.21
C TRP A 456 -0.37 -14.75 -4.08
N GLY A 457 0.04 -13.69 -3.39
CA GLY A 457 1.46 -13.38 -3.18
C GLY A 457 2.23 -14.46 -2.42
N LEU A 458 1.55 -15.19 -1.54
CA LEU A 458 2.08 -16.37 -0.85
C LEU A 458 2.23 -17.58 -1.78
N CYS A 459 1.28 -17.82 -2.69
CA CYS A 459 1.40 -18.86 -3.72
C CYS A 459 2.58 -18.57 -4.67
N GLU A 460 2.80 -17.30 -5.02
CA GLU A 460 3.94 -16.83 -5.82
C GLU A 460 5.30 -16.93 -5.09
N ARG A 461 5.35 -17.55 -3.91
CA ARG A 461 6.60 -17.95 -3.25
C ARG A 461 7.07 -19.33 -3.69
N GLN A 462 6.21 -20.14 -4.29
CA GLN A 462 6.59 -21.44 -4.80
C GLN A 462 7.39 -21.27 -6.08
N LEU A 463 8.53 -21.96 -6.16
CA LEU A 463 9.44 -21.88 -7.30
C LEU A 463 9.30 -23.10 -8.20
N ASP A 464 9.43 -22.89 -9.51
CA ASP A 464 9.01 -23.87 -10.51
C ASP A 464 9.88 -25.12 -10.56
N LYS A 465 11.21 -24.99 -10.39
CA LYS A 465 12.16 -26.09 -10.61
C LYS A 465 12.29 -26.98 -9.38
N SER A 466 12.40 -26.37 -8.21
CA SER A 466 12.53 -27.11 -6.94
C SER A 466 11.21 -27.41 -6.26
N GLY A 467 10.12 -26.74 -6.65
CA GLY A 467 8.85 -26.76 -5.92
C GLY A 467 8.95 -26.15 -4.52
N GLY A 468 10.13 -25.64 -4.14
CA GLY A 468 10.42 -25.07 -2.84
C GLY A 468 9.85 -23.66 -2.71
N LEU A 469 9.75 -23.20 -1.46
CA LEU A 469 9.17 -21.90 -1.13
C LEU A 469 10.28 -20.93 -0.73
N ASN A 470 10.20 -19.68 -1.19
CA ASN A 470 11.06 -18.59 -0.72
C ASN A 470 10.32 -17.63 0.23
N GLY A 471 11.07 -16.80 0.95
CA GLY A 471 10.48 -15.85 1.89
C GLY A 471 10.08 -14.54 1.26
N ARG A 472 10.70 -14.23 0.12
CA ARG A 472 10.62 -12.96 -0.60
C ARG A 472 10.91 -13.21 -2.08
N PRO A 473 10.36 -12.40 -2.99
CA PRO A 473 10.69 -12.45 -4.41
C PRO A 473 12.20 -12.47 -4.65
N GLU A 474 12.63 -13.15 -5.72
CA GLU A 474 14.03 -13.17 -6.18
C GLU A 474 15.04 -13.79 -5.18
N LYS A 475 14.57 -14.49 -4.14
CA LYS A 475 15.40 -15.26 -3.20
C LYS A 475 15.31 -16.75 -3.46
N LEU A 476 16.38 -17.46 -3.06
CA LEU A 476 16.46 -18.91 -3.11
C LEU A 476 15.41 -19.57 -2.19
N PRO A 477 14.96 -20.79 -2.53
CA PRO A 477 14.03 -21.53 -1.68
C PRO A 477 14.69 -21.92 -0.36
N ASN A 478 13.89 -22.01 0.70
CA ASN A 478 14.31 -22.52 2.00
C ASN A 478 13.18 -23.32 2.64
N VAL A 479 13.52 -24.49 3.20
CA VAL A 479 12.57 -25.43 3.81
C VAL A 479 11.72 -24.79 4.91
N CYS A 480 12.23 -23.79 5.64
CA CYS A 480 11.43 -23.15 6.70
C CYS A 480 10.20 -22.39 6.17
N TYR A 481 10.22 -21.94 4.91
CA TYR A 481 9.08 -21.26 4.31
C TYR A 481 7.92 -22.19 3.99
N SER A 482 8.13 -23.52 4.00
CA SER A 482 7.02 -24.48 3.99
C SER A 482 6.07 -24.24 5.17
N TRP A 483 6.59 -23.91 6.35
CA TRP A 483 5.72 -23.53 7.48
C TRP A 483 5.16 -22.12 7.29
N TRP A 484 6.01 -21.11 7.11
CA TRP A 484 5.58 -19.70 7.11
C TRP A 484 4.56 -19.39 6.02
N VAL A 485 4.72 -19.98 4.82
CA VAL A 485 3.79 -19.76 3.71
C VAL A 485 2.51 -20.58 3.88
N LEU A 486 2.63 -21.90 4.08
CA LEU A 486 1.44 -22.78 4.11
C LEU A 486 0.56 -22.52 5.35
N ALA A 487 1.16 -22.23 6.51
CA ALA A 487 0.39 -21.87 7.69
C ALA A 487 -0.34 -20.53 7.50
N SER A 488 0.27 -19.56 6.82
CA SER A 488 -0.40 -18.29 6.47
C SER A 488 -1.58 -18.51 5.55
N LEU A 489 -1.42 -19.35 4.51
CA LEU A 489 -2.53 -19.73 3.61
C LEU A 489 -3.67 -20.42 4.40
N LYS A 490 -3.32 -21.29 5.35
CA LYS A 490 -4.31 -21.95 6.21
C LYS A 490 -5.07 -20.95 7.10
N ILE A 491 -4.39 -19.96 7.68
CA ILE A 491 -5.03 -18.88 8.45
C ILE A 491 -6.03 -18.10 7.58
N LEU A 492 -5.70 -17.90 6.30
CA LEU A 492 -6.58 -17.25 5.31
C LEU A 492 -7.72 -18.16 4.80
N GLY A 493 -7.85 -19.39 5.32
CA GLY A 493 -8.88 -20.33 4.91
C GLY A 493 -8.63 -21.02 3.56
N LYS A 494 -7.40 -20.97 3.03
CA LYS A 494 -7.02 -21.65 1.79
C LYS A 494 -6.50 -23.05 2.11
N ASN A 495 -7.29 -24.07 1.77
CA ASN A 495 -7.01 -25.47 2.10
C ASN A 495 -6.27 -26.24 0.99
N SER A 496 -6.17 -25.67 -0.20
CA SER A 496 -5.43 -26.19 -1.37
C SER A 496 -4.68 -25.02 -2.03
N MET A 497 -3.50 -25.30 -2.61
CA MET A 497 -2.85 -24.35 -3.54
C MET A 497 -3.46 -24.41 -4.94
N ASP A 498 -4.39 -25.34 -5.18
CA ASP A 498 -5.23 -25.36 -6.37
C ASP A 498 -6.27 -24.24 -6.27
N GLN A 499 -6.28 -23.40 -7.32
CA GLN A 499 -7.01 -22.13 -7.55
C GLN A 499 -8.31 -21.92 -6.76
#